data_AF-A0A9Q0KKQ9-F1
#
_entry.id   AF-A0A9Q0KKQ9-F1
#
_cell.length_a   1.000
_cell.length_b   1.000
_cell.length_c   1.000
_cell.angle_alpha   90.00
_cell.angle_beta   90.00
_cell.angle_gamma   90.00
#
_symmetry.space_group_name_H-M   'P 1'
#
loop_
_entity.id
_entity.type
_entity.pdbx_description
1 polymer ?
#
loop_
_entity_poly.entity_id
_entity_poly.type
_entity_poly.pdbx_seq_one_letter_code
_entity_poly.pdbx_strand_id
1 'polypeptide(L)'
;MSEVFEGFERQYCEISANLSRKCTSAGILEGEQKKQRVSEIKAGLEDAEALIRKMDLEARSLQPSVKAMLLAKLRAYTFDLYNLKSEVKRITSTNANQATRDELLESGMADTLMASTDQRSRLLMSTDRLNHSSDCIKESRRTMLETEDLGASILHTLHQQRQSLLHAHNTLHGVDDNIGKSKKILTDMSKR
;
A
#
# COMPACT_ATOMS: atom_id res chain seq x y z
N MET A 1 -7.94 -7.13 -17.75
CA MET A 1 -6.46 -7.27 -17.86
C MET A 1 -6.01 -6.35 -18.99
N SER A 2 -4.82 -5.74 -18.91
CA SER A 2 -4.35 -4.84 -19.98
C SER A 2 -3.91 -5.68 -21.18
N GLU A 3 -4.52 -5.47 -22.35
CA GLU A 3 -4.14 -6.15 -23.61
C GLU A 3 -2.66 -5.95 -23.94
N VAL A 4 -2.11 -4.80 -23.54
CA VAL A 4 -0.69 -4.45 -23.71
C VAL A 4 0.21 -5.34 -22.84
N PHE A 5 -0.19 -5.60 -21.59
CA PHE A 5 0.55 -6.49 -20.70
C PHE A 5 0.54 -7.93 -21.21
N GLU A 6 -0.61 -8.43 -21.66
CA GLU A 6 -0.74 -9.78 -22.23
C GLU A 6 0.08 -9.94 -23.52
N GLY A 7 0.17 -8.89 -24.34
CA GLY A 7 1.03 -8.85 -25.51
C GLY A 7 2.51 -8.98 -25.16
N PHE A 8 2.97 -8.27 -24.14
CA PHE A 8 4.35 -8.40 -23.64
C PHE A 8 4.61 -9.74 -22.96
N GLU A 9 3.64 -10.28 -22.21
CA GLU A 9 3.73 -11.60 -21.58
C GLU A 9 3.92 -12.71 -22.64
N ARG A 10 3.17 -12.63 -23.75
CA ARG A 10 3.32 -13.59 -24.87
C ARG A 10 4.69 -13.49 -25.53
N GLN A 11 5.17 -12.27 -25.81
CA GLN A 11 6.51 -12.06 -26.40
C GLN A 11 7.62 -12.56 -25.46
N TYR A 12 7.49 -12.31 -24.16
CA TYR A 12 8.44 -12.80 -23.17
C TYR A 12 8.48 -14.33 -23.12
N CYS A 13 7.32 -15.00 -23.08
CA CYS A 13 7.23 -16.45 -23.09
C CYS A 13 7.84 -17.07 -24.37
N GLU A 14 7.63 -16.45 -25.53
CA GLU A 14 8.22 -16.90 -26.79
C GLU A 14 9.75 -16.78 -26.79
N ILE A 15 10.27 -15.64 -26.34
CA ILE A 15 11.72 -15.40 -26.23
C ILE A 15 12.34 -16.35 -25.19
N SER A 16 11.70 -16.55 -24.04
CA SER A 16 12.18 -17.47 -22.99
C SER A 16 12.24 -18.93 -23.47
N ALA A 17 11.22 -19.38 -24.21
CA ALA A 17 11.21 -20.72 -24.82
C ALA A 17 12.25 -20.85 -25.95
N ASN A 18 12.50 -19.78 -26.71
CA ASN A 18 13.56 -19.74 -27.72
C ASN A 18 14.95 -19.81 -27.08
N LEU A 19 15.18 -19.01 -26.04
CA LEU A 19 16.43 -18.96 -25.28
C LEU A 19 16.72 -20.30 -24.60
N SER A 20 15.73 -20.92 -23.95
CA SER A 20 15.90 -22.25 -23.34
C SER A 20 16.37 -23.30 -24.36
N ARG A 21 15.76 -23.34 -25.55
CA ARG A 21 16.19 -24.24 -26.64
C ARG A 21 17.60 -23.91 -27.14
N LYS A 22 17.92 -22.62 -27.29
CA LYS A 22 19.25 -22.17 -27.69
C LYS A 22 20.31 -22.54 -26.65
N CYS A 23 20.02 -22.42 -25.35
CA CYS A 23 20.89 -22.85 -24.25
C CYS A 23 21.18 -24.35 -24.32
N THR A 24 20.16 -25.20 -24.49
CA THR A 24 20.36 -26.64 -24.67
C THR A 24 21.23 -26.95 -25.88
N SER A 25 21.02 -26.26 -27.01
CA SER A 25 21.85 -26.45 -28.21
C SER A 25 23.29 -25.96 -28.03
N ALA A 26 23.51 -24.85 -27.32
CA ALA A 26 24.82 -24.29 -27.04
C ALA A 26 25.64 -25.15 -26.06
N GLY A 27 24.99 -25.99 -25.25
CA GLY A 27 25.64 -26.99 -24.42
C GLY A 27 26.27 -28.15 -25.22
N ILE A 28 25.79 -28.42 -26.44
CA ILE A 28 26.24 -29.52 -27.31
C ILE A 28 27.29 -29.03 -28.33
N LEU A 29 27.29 -27.74 -28.65
CA LEU A 29 28.18 -27.13 -29.65
C LEU A 29 29.55 -26.78 -29.03
N GLU A 30 30.62 -26.96 -29.80
CA GLU A 30 31.99 -26.59 -29.42
C GLU A 30 32.61 -25.55 -30.38
N GLY A 31 33.64 -24.85 -29.92
CA GLY A 31 34.42 -23.91 -30.75
C GLY A 31 33.68 -22.62 -31.13
N GLU A 32 33.89 -22.16 -32.37
CA GLU A 32 33.41 -20.86 -32.87
C GLU A 32 31.88 -20.78 -32.97
N GLN A 33 31.22 -21.90 -33.29
CA GLN A 33 29.76 -22.01 -33.33
C GLN A 33 29.14 -21.81 -31.93
N LYS A 34 29.79 -22.30 -30.88
CA LYS A 34 29.37 -22.06 -29.48
C LYS A 34 29.43 -20.57 -29.14
N LYS A 35 30.50 -19.88 -29.55
CA LYS A 35 30.69 -18.45 -29.28
C LYS A 35 29.64 -17.58 -29.97
N GLN A 36 29.29 -17.90 -31.23
CA GLN A 36 28.22 -17.22 -31.96
C GLN A 36 26.86 -17.44 -31.30
N ARG A 37 26.54 -18.68 -30.92
CA ARG A 37 25.28 -19.01 -30.23
C ARG A 37 25.17 -18.36 -28.86
N VAL A 38 26.24 -18.30 -28.08
CA VAL A 38 26.27 -17.59 -26.79
C VAL A 38 26.02 -16.09 -26.98
N SER A 39 26.54 -15.48 -28.06
CA SER A 39 26.25 -14.08 -28.36
C SER A 39 24.77 -13.83 -28.71
N GLU A 40 24.16 -14.72 -29.51
CA GLU A 40 22.71 -14.67 -29.81
C GLU A 40 21.86 -14.83 -28.55
N ILE A 41 22.28 -15.71 -27.63
CA ILE A 41 21.58 -15.95 -26.37
C ILE A 41 21.69 -14.72 -25.44
N LYS A 42 22.86 -14.08 -25.37
CA LYS A 42 23.05 -12.84 -24.60
C LYS A 42 22.16 -11.71 -25.11
N ALA A 43 22.08 -11.52 -26.43
CA ALA A 43 21.19 -10.52 -27.02
C ALA A 43 19.72 -10.80 -26.69
N GLY A 44 19.27 -12.06 -26.79
CA GLY A 44 17.89 -12.41 -26.43
C GLY A 44 17.60 -12.28 -24.93
N LEU A 45 18.60 -12.47 -24.06
CA LEU A 45 18.46 -12.20 -22.61
C LEU A 45 18.26 -10.71 -22.34
N GLU A 46 18.98 -9.83 -23.04
CA GLU A 46 18.78 -8.37 -22.94
C GLU A 46 17.39 -7.95 -23.43
N ASP A 47 16.90 -8.55 -24.52
CA ASP A 47 15.55 -8.32 -25.04
C ASP A 47 14.46 -8.80 -24.05
N ALA A 48 14.66 -9.97 -23.44
CA ALA A 48 13.77 -10.49 -22.39
C ALA A 48 13.77 -9.58 -21.15
N GLU A 49 14.92 -9.05 -20.76
CA GLU A 49 15.04 -8.12 -19.63
C GLU A 49 14.35 -6.78 -19.95
N ALA A 50 14.48 -6.29 -21.18
CA ALA A 50 13.78 -5.09 -21.65
C ALA A 50 12.26 -5.28 -21.64
N LEU A 51 11.76 -6.47 -22.00
CA LEU A 51 10.34 -6.81 -21.92
C LEU A 51 9.83 -6.84 -20.48
N ILE A 52 10.57 -7.45 -19.55
CA ILE A 52 10.21 -7.42 -18.12
C ILE A 52 10.12 -5.99 -17.59
N ARG A 53 11.06 -5.10 -17.96
CA ARG A 53 11.00 -3.68 -17.55
C ARG A 53 9.78 -2.96 -18.11
N LYS A 54 9.40 -3.23 -19.37
CA LYS A 54 8.18 -2.68 -19.99
C LYS A 54 6.91 -3.18 -19.28
N MET A 55 6.88 -4.47 -18.91
CA MET A 55 5.79 -5.06 -18.15
C MET A 55 5.68 -4.50 -16.72
N ASP A 56 6.80 -4.19 -16.05
CA ASP A 56 6.79 -3.55 -14.72
C ASP A 56 6.24 -2.11 -14.77
N LEU A 57 6.60 -1.34 -15.80
CA LEU A 57 6.06 0.00 -16.01
C LEU A 57 4.54 -0.04 -16.27
N GLU A 58 4.07 -0.97 -17.09
CA GLU A 58 2.65 -1.17 -17.38
C GLU A 58 1.89 -1.71 -16.15
N ALA A 59 2.47 -2.61 -15.37
CA ALA A 59 1.85 -3.11 -14.14
C ALA A 59 1.68 -2.00 -13.09
N ARG A 60 2.57 -1.00 -13.07
CA ARG A 60 2.51 0.14 -12.15
C ARG A 60 1.46 1.18 -12.50
N SER A 61 1.04 1.28 -13.77
CA SER A 61 -0.01 2.20 -14.23
C SER A 61 -1.42 1.67 -13.97
N LEU A 62 -1.56 0.39 -13.59
CA LEU A 62 -2.84 -0.29 -13.36
C LEU A 62 -3.37 -0.16 -11.92
N GLN A 63 -4.67 -0.45 -11.76
CA GLN A 63 -5.37 -0.41 -10.47
C GLN A 63 -4.77 -1.36 -9.43
N PRO A 64 -4.83 -1.04 -8.12
CA PRO A 64 -4.18 -1.80 -7.04
C PRO A 64 -4.52 -3.29 -6.98
N SER A 65 -5.78 -3.66 -7.30
CA SER A 65 -6.25 -5.05 -7.29
C SER A 65 -5.57 -5.92 -8.36
N VAL A 66 -5.42 -5.39 -9.58
CA VAL A 66 -4.78 -6.08 -10.70
C VAL A 66 -3.25 -6.03 -10.58
N LYS A 67 -2.73 -4.91 -10.09
CA LYS A 67 -1.29 -4.67 -9.87
C LYS A 67 -0.63 -5.74 -8.99
N ALA A 68 -1.28 -6.15 -7.90
CA ALA A 68 -0.73 -7.16 -7.00
C ALA A 68 -0.50 -8.52 -7.70
N MET A 69 -1.46 -8.94 -8.54
CA MET A 69 -1.37 -10.19 -9.30
C MET A 69 -0.27 -10.13 -10.37
N LEU A 70 -0.15 -9.00 -11.09
CA LEU A 70 0.85 -8.83 -12.14
C LEU A 70 2.27 -8.71 -11.58
N LEU A 71 2.46 -8.07 -10.43
CA LEU A 71 3.74 -8.01 -9.74
C LEU A 71 4.21 -9.38 -9.23
N ALA A 72 3.28 -10.26 -8.83
CA ALA A 72 3.62 -11.64 -8.47
C ALA A 72 4.14 -12.43 -9.69
N LYS A 73 3.48 -12.28 -10.85
CA LYS A 73 3.96 -12.88 -12.12
C LYS A 73 5.32 -12.33 -12.55
N LEU A 74 5.53 -11.02 -12.43
CA LEU A 74 6.81 -10.38 -12.75
C LEU A 74 7.96 -10.93 -11.91
N ARG A 75 7.72 -11.21 -10.62
CA ARG A 75 8.72 -11.87 -9.76
C ARG A 75 9.10 -13.26 -10.27
N ALA A 76 8.12 -14.06 -10.71
CA ALA A 76 8.39 -15.36 -11.31
C ALA A 76 9.23 -15.22 -12.59
N TYR A 77 8.87 -14.29 -13.49
CA TYR A 77 9.64 -14.04 -14.73
C TYR A 77 11.05 -13.50 -14.47
N THR A 78 11.24 -12.67 -13.46
CA THR A 78 12.60 -12.24 -13.07
C THR A 78 13.44 -13.40 -12.56
N PHE A 79 12.84 -14.34 -11.84
CA PHE A 79 13.51 -15.54 -11.35
C PHE A 79 13.85 -16.51 -12.49
N ASP A 80 12.94 -16.71 -13.43
CA ASP A 80 13.17 -17.54 -14.61
C ASP A 80 14.30 -16.98 -15.49
N LEU A 81 14.33 -15.65 -15.71
CA LEU A 81 15.41 -14.99 -16.45
C LEU A 81 16.75 -15.13 -15.71
N TYR A 82 16.74 -15.01 -14.38
CA TYR A 82 17.93 -15.22 -13.55
C TYR A 82 18.49 -16.64 -13.70
N ASN A 83 17.63 -17.66 -13.61
CA ASN A 83 18.03 -19.05 -13.85
C ASN A 83 18.62 -19.22 -15.25
N LEU A 84 17.97 -18.67 -16.27
CA LEU A 84 18.43 -18.76 -17.65
C LEU A 84 19.80 -18.07 -17.86
N LYS A 85 20.05 -16.95 -17.16
CA LYS A 85 21.35 -16.26 -17.16
C LYS A 85 22.45 -17.09 -16.49
N SER A 86 22.11 -17.78 -15.40
CA SER A 86 23.03 -18.72 -14.72
C SER A 86 23.38 -19.92 -15.62
N GLU A 87 22.38 -20.51 -16.28
CA GLU A 87 22.58 -21.60 -17.25
C GLU A 87 23.56 -21.19 -18.38
N VAL A 88 23.41 -19.97 -18.91
CA VAL A 88 24.28 -19.42 -19.95
C VAL A 88 25.70 -19.19 -19.46
N LYS A 89 25.87 -18.70 -18.22
CA LYS A 89 27.20 -18.57 -17.61
C LYS A 89 27.87 -19.93 -17.49
N ARG A 90 27.16 -20.96 -17.03
CA ARG A 90 27.68 -22.33 -16.89
C ARG A 90 28.08 -22.93 -18.23
N ILE A 91 27.30 -22.71 -19.29
CA ILE A 91 27.63 -23.15 -20.66
C ILE A 91 28.88 -22.40 -21.19
N THR A 92 29.03 -21.12 -20.83
CA THR A 92 30.14 -20.27 -21.32
C THR A 92 31.45 -20.50 -20.56
N SER A 93 31.40 -20.89 -19.27
CA SER A 93 32.60 -21.17 -18.49
C SER A 93 33.20 -22.51 -18.89
N THR A 94 34.27 -22.50 -19.68
CA THR A 94 35.04 -23.68 -20.07
C THR A 94 35.96 -24.22 -18.96
N ASN A 95 35.89 -23.67 -17.74
CA ASN A 95 36.79 -24.03 -16.65
C ASN A 95 35.99 -24.26 -15.37
N ALA A 96 35.88 -25.51 -14.93
CA ALA A 96 35.06 -25.93 -13.78
C ALA A 96 35.38 -25.12 -12.51
N ASN A 97 36.64 -24.72 -12.32
CA ASN A 97 37.08 -23.94 -11.16
C ASN A 97 36.56 -22.48 -11.15
N GLN A 98 36.20 -21.92 -12.30
CA GLN A 98 35.69 -20.54 -12.41
C GLN A 98 34.17 -20.50 -12.24
N ALA A 99 33.46 -21.54 -12.69
CA ALA A 99 32.05 -21.74 -12.42
C ALA A 99 31.76 -21.87 -10.92
N THR A 100 32.54 -22.68 -10.19
CA THR A 100 32.35 -22.85 -8.74
C THR A 100 32.66 -21.59 -7.95
N ARG A 101 33.64 -20.79 -8.41
CA ARG A 101 33.99 -19.52 -7.78
C ARG A 101 32.89 -18.46 -8.01
N ASP A 102 32.36 -18.37 -9.23
CA ASP A 102 31.26 -17.46 -9.54
C ASP A 102 29.96 -17.90 -8.86
N GLU A 103 29.65 -19.20 -8.77
CA GLU A 103 28.49 -19.71 -8.03
C GLU A 103 28.57 -19.39 -6.53
N LEU A 104 29.76 -19.49 -5.90
CA LEU A 104 29.95 -19.09 -4.50
C LEU A 104 29.80 -17.58 -4.29
N LEU A 105 30.34 -16.77 -5.20
CA LEU A 105 30.18 -15.30 -5.14
C LEU A 105 28.73 -14.88 -5.40
N GLU A 106 28.05 -15.54 -6.33
CA GLU A 106 26.68 -15.28 -6.72
C GLU A 106 25.68 -15.78 -5.65
N SER A 107 25.93 -16.93 -5.02
CA SER A 107 25.17 -17.39 -3.84
C SER A 107 25.29 -16.41 -2.67
N GLY A 108 26.49 -15.89 -2.40
CA GLY A 108 26.67 -14.85 -1.37
C GLY A 108 25.96 -13.54 -1.73
N MET A 109 25.90 -13.19 -3.01
CA MET A 109 25.19 -12.01 -3.49
C MET A 109 23.66 -12.20 -3.48
N ALA A 110 23.16 -13.40 -3.78
CA ALA A 110 21.76 -13.76 -3.66
C ALA A 110 21.30 -13.74 -2.20
N ASP A 111 22.09 -14.31 -1.28
CA ASP A 111 21.78 -14.28 0.16
C ASP A 111 21.77 -12.86 0.72
N THR A 112 22.72 -12.01 0.32
CA THR A 112 22.76 -10.60 0.74
C THR A 112 21.60 -9.79 0.13
N LEU A 113 21.20 -10.06 -1.10
CA LEU A 113 20.01 -9.47 -1.73
C LEU A 113 18.70 -9.94 -1.06
N MET A 114 18.62 -11.22 -0.69
CA MET A 114 17.47 -11.76 0.04
C MET A 114 17.40 -11.19 1.46
N ALA A 115 18.52 -11.11 2.18
CA ALA A 115 18.58 -10.51 3.51
C ALA A 115 18.23 -9.01 3.49
N SER A 116 18.74 -8.26 2.50
CA SER A 116 18.39 -6.84 2.33
C SER A 116 16.92 -6.64 1.95
N THR A 117 16.34 -7.55 1.15
CA THR A 117 14.92 -7.54 0.81
C THR A 117 14.04 -7.84 2.02
N ASP A 118 14.43 -8.81 2.88
CA ASP A 118 13.72 -9.10 4.13
C ASP A 118 13.76 -7.90 5.08
N GLN A 119 14.93 -7.27 5.25
CA GLN A 119 15.07 -6.04 6.03
C GLN A 119 14.18 -4.92 5.50
N ARG A 120 14.15 -4.70 4.18
CA ARG A 120 13.27 -3.71 3.55
C ARG A 120 11.80 -4.03 3.79
N SER A 121 11.40 -5.31 3.69
CA SER A 121 10.03 -5.75 3.97
C SER A 121 9.64 -5.45 5.42
N ARG A 122 10.50 -5.77 6.39
CA ARG A 122 10.28 -5.46 7.82
C ARG A 122 10.16 -3.97 8.09
N LEU A 123 11.00 -3.17 7.43
CA LEU A 123 10.94 -1.70 7.55
C LEU A 123 9.63 -1.15 6.98
N LEU A 124 9.20 -1.61 5.81
CA LEU A 124 7.92 -1.23 5.22
C LEU A 124 6.74 -1.58 6.14
N MET A 125 6.69 -2.80 6.66
CA MET A 125 5.65 -3.20 7.62
C MET A 125 5.65 -2.34 8.88
N SER A 126 6.83 -1.97 9.38
CA SER A 126 6.94 -1.09 10.56
C SER A 126 6.47 0.33 10.25
N THR A 127 6.81 0.86 9.07
CA THR A 127 6.33 2.17 8.59
C THR A 127 4.83 2.18 8.39
N ASP A 128 4.23 1.14 7.79
CA ASP A 128 2.78 1.05 7.60
C ASP A 128 2.05 1.02 8.95
N ARG A 129 2.57 0.27 9.93
CA ARG A 129 2.02 0.26 11.30
C ARG A 129 2.11 1.63 11.96
N LEU A 130 3.22 2.35 11.79
CA LEU A 130 3.37 3.70 12.33
C LEU A 130 2.43 4.69 11.67
N ASN A 131 2.28 4.62 10.34
CA ASN A 131 1.33 5.46 9.61
C ASN A 131 -0.11 5.22 10.07
N HIS A 132 -0.51 3.95 10.18
CA HIS A 132 -1.83 3.58 10.68
C HIS A 132 -2.07 4.09 12.11
N SER A 133 -1.09 3.93 13.01
CA SER A 133 -1.17 4.47 14.37
C SER A 133 -1.28 6.00 14.37
N SER A 134 -0.51 6.69 13.52
CA SER A 134 -0.57 8.14 13.38
C SER A 134 -1.95 8.62 12.92
N ASP A 135 -2.55 7.93 11.96
CA ASP A 135 -3.87 8.28 11.45
C ASP A 135 -4.96 8.00 12.47
N CYS A 136 -4.90 6.88 13.20
CA CYS A 136 -5.77 6.61 14.34
C CYS A 136 -5.67 7.69 15.43
N ILE A 137 -4.46 8.18 15.74
CA ILE A 137 -4.25 9.27 16.71
C ILE A 137 -4.83 10.59 16.21
N LYS A 138 -4.63 10.93 14.93
CA LYS A 138 -5.22 12.15 14.33
C LYS A 138 -6.73 12.11 14.38
N GLU A 139 -7.31 10.96 14.04
CA GLU A 139 -8.75 10.74 14.06
C GLU A 139 -9.30 10.83 15.48
N SER A 140 -8.67 10.17 16.45
CA SER A 140 -9.06 10.26 17.87
C SER A 140 -8.99 11.71 18.37
N ARG A 141 -7.95 12.47 17.99
CA ARG A 141 -7.83 13.89 18.34
C ARG A 141 -8.96 14.72 17.71
N ARG A 142 -9.32 14.45 16.47
CA ARG A 142 -10.44 15.13 15.78
C ARG A 142 -11.75 14.86 16.51
N THR A 143 -12.08 13.60 16.79
CA THR A 143 -13.28 13.24 17.55
C THR A 143 -13.28 13.87 18.94
N MET A 144 -12.13 13.91 19.63
CA MET A 144 -12.03 14.55 20.95
C MET A 144 -12.38 16.05 20.88
N LEU A 145 -11.86 16.77 19.88
CA LEU A 145 -12.18 18.19 19.69
C LEU A 145 -13.67 18.40 19.34
N GLU A 146 -14.24 17.54 18.51
CA GLU A 146 -15.68 17.57 18.21
C GLU A 146 -16.53 17.31 19.46
N THR A 147 -16.10 16.39 20.34
CA THR A 147 -16.79 16.15 21.62
C THR A 147 -16.64 17.30 22.61
N GLU A 148 -15.51 18.01 22.60
CA GLU A 148 -15.30 19.22 23.40
C GLU A 148 -16.25 20.35 22.96
N ASP A 149 -16.35 20.59 21.65
CA ASP A 149 -17.24 21.60 21.08
C ASP A 149 -18.73 21.28 21.33
N LEU A 150 -19.11 20.00 21.22
CA LEU A 150 -20.44 19.54 21.61
C LEU A 150 -20.70 19.77 23.11
N GLY A 151 -19.72 19.48 23.96
CA GLY A 151 -19.80 19.73 25.40
C GLY A 151 -19.99 21.21 25.72
N ALA A 152 -19.23 22.10 25.05
CA ALA A 152 -19.37 23.54 25.18
C ALA A 152 -20.78 24.03 24.75
N SER A 153 -21.30 23.49 23.65
CA SER A 153 -22.64 23.78 23.15
C SER A 153 -23.75 23.34 24.12
N ILE A 154 -23.59 22.17 24.75
CA ILE A 154 -24.51 21.67 25.78
C ILE A 154 -24.49 22.60 27.00
N LEU A 155 -23.31 23.01 27.48
CA LEU A 155 -23.19 23.93 28.61
C LEU A 155 -23.83 25.30 28.31
N HIS A 156 -23.63 25.81 27.10
CA HIS A 156 -24.29 27.05 26.66
C HIS A 156 -25.82 26.91 26.67
N THR A 157 -26.34 25.80 26.14
CA THR A 157 -27.78 25.53 26.10
C THR A 157 -28.36 25.38 27.51
N LEU A 158 -27.68 24.65 28.41
CA LEU A 158 -28.10 24.50 29.81
C LEU A 158 -28.11 25.85 30.54
N HIS A 159 -27.13 26.71 30.26
CA HIS A 159 -27.11 28.06 30.80
C HIS A 159 -28.32 28.87 30.33
N GLN A 160 -28.63 28.85 29.03
CA GLN A 160 -29.79 29.54 28.47
C GLN A 160 -31.10 29.02 29.06
N GLN A 161 -31.25 27.69 29.16
CA GLN A 161 -32.42 27.05 29.78
C GLN A 161 -32.59 27.46 31.24
N ARG A 162 -31.48 27.54 32.01
CA ARG A 162 -31.50 28.05 33.38
C ARG A 162 -32.00 29.49 33.44
N GLN A 163 -31.56 30.38 32.54
CA GLN A 163 -32.04 31.75 32.50
C GLN A 163 -33.54 31.80 32.20
N SER A 164 -34.03 31.01 31.22
CA SER A 164 -35.47 30.93 30.93
C SER A 164 -36.28 30.45 32.13
N LEU A 165 -35.79 29.47 32.90
CA LEU A 165 -36.45 29.00 34.12
C LEU A 165 -36.46 30.08 35.22
N LEU A 166 -35.36 30.80 35.41
CA LEU A 166 -35.30 31.91 36.37
C LEU A 166 -36.25 33.05 35.98
N HIS A 167 -36.34 33.38 34.69
CA HIS A 167 -37.30 34.35 34.19
C HIS A 167 -38.74 33.89 34.43
N ALA A 168 -39.08 32.64 34.08
CA ALA A 168 -40.41 32.08 34.34
C ALA A 168 -40.76 32.07 35.84
N HIS A 169 -39.79 31.74 36.70
CA HIS A 169 -39.96 31.78 38.16
C HIS A 169 -40.24 33.19 38.67
N ASN A 170 -39.47 34.19 38.23
CA ASN A 170 -39.69 35.59 38.59
C ASN A 170 -41.06 36.09 38.11
N THR A 171 -41.47 35.73 36.88
CA THR A 171 -42.80 36.05 36.36
C THR A 171 -43.91 35.41 37.20
N LEU A 172 -43.79 34.13 37.54
CA LEU A 172 -44.77 33.44 38.39
C LEU A 172 -44.88 34.08 39.77
N HIS A 173 -43.76 34.47 40.38
CA HIS A 173 -43.77 35.15 41.68
C HIS A 173 -44.47 36.52 41.59
N GLY A 174 -44.21 37.29 40.53
CA GLY A 174 -44.95 38.53 40.27
C GLY A 174 -46.45 38.32 40.02
N VAL A 175 -46.84 37.21 39.39
CA VAL A 175 -48.26 36.84 39.24
C VAL A 175 -48.88 36.50 40.60
N ASP A 176 -48.19 35.73 41.44
CA ASP A 176 -48.65 35.36 42.79
C ASP A 176 -48.87 36.60 43.68
N ASP A 177 -47.94 37.56 43.64
CA ASP A 177 -48.10 38.86 44.32
C ASP A 177 -49.34 39.63 43.85
N ASN A 178 -49.58 39.64 42.53
CA ASN A 178 -50.75 40.29 41.94
C ASN A 178 -52.06 39.56 42.31
N ILE A 179 -52.04 38.24 42.41
CA ILE A 179 -53.17 37.43 42.91
C ILE A 179 -53.44 37.76 44.37
N GLY A 180 -52.40 37.85 45.21
CA GLY A 180 -52.52 38.25 46.62
C GLY A 180 -53.17 39.63 46.79
N LYS A 181 -52.73 40.62 46.00
CA LYS A 181 -53.34 41.96 45.95
C LYS A 181 -54.80 41.91 45.49
N SER A 182 -55.07 41.19 44.40
CA SER A 182 -56.43 41.04 43.85
C SER A 182 -57.38 40.39 44.85
N LYS A 183 -56.94 39.34 45.56
CA LYS A 183 -57.71 38.68 46.62
C LYS A 183 -58.02 39.63 47.78
N LYS A 184 -57.07 40.47 48.18
CA LYS A 184 -57.28 41.48 49.22
C LYS A 184 -58.36 42.48 48.81
N ILE A 185 -58.29 43.01 47.59
CA ILE A 185 -59.30 43.94 47.04
C ILE A 185 -60.69 43.28 47.03
N LEU A 186 -60.81 42.04 46.54
CA LEU A 186 -62.08 41.31 46.54
C LEU A 186 -62.64 41.11 47.95
N THR A 187 -61.78 40.82 48.93
CA THR A 187 -62.19 40.64 50.33
C THR A 187 -62.68 41.96 50.93
N ASP A 188 -62.03 43.09 50.62
CA ASP A 188 -62.44 44.41 51.09
C ASP A 188 -63.76 44.85 50.42
N MET A 189 -63.98 44.51 49.15
CA MET A 189 -65.26 44.73 48.46
C MET A 189 -66.39 43.90 49.07
N SER A 190 -66.15 42.63 49.39
CA SER A 190 -67.17 41.74 49.98
C SER A 190 -67.59 42.14 51.41
N LYS A 191 -66.77 42.95 52.11
CA LYS A 191 -67.06 43.43 53.46
C LYS A 191 -67.86 44.74 53.48
N ARG A 192 -68.02 45.40 52.34
CA ARG A 192 -68.91 46.56 52.16
C ARG A 192 -70.31 46.08 51.80
#